data_AF-A0A2L0F584-F1
#
_entry.id   AF-A0A2L0F584-F1
#
_cell.length_a   1.000
_cell.length_b   1.000
_cell.length_c   1.000
_cell.angle_alpha   90.00
_cell.angle_beta   90.00
_cell.angle_gamma   90.00
#
_symmetry.space_group_name_H-M   'P 1'
#
loop_
_entity.id
_entity.type
_entity.pdbx_description
1 polymer ?
#
loop_
_entity_poly.entity_id
_entity_poly.type
_entity_poly.pdbx_seq_one_letter_code
_entity_poly.pdbx_strand_id
1 'polypeptide(L)'
;MRGPRACTSLAAPLLVAVALSAPLARADGPRDRPGSTPPLVPRAPPLCSSPEPPPLPPPRLLPPPRLLPARRPPPPPPSALVRAPDPWFGRDKALHFFASAALAGGGYTLGALATDEVPGRLALGAALALGVGLAKEAFDAAGYGTPSWRDLAWDALGTSAGLGLSLWLDLAVVPIQF
;
A
#
# COMPACT_ATOMS: atom_id res chain seq x y z
N MET A 1 42.91 32.75 -7.82
CA MET A 1 42.39 31.92 -8.93
C MET A 1 42.74 30.46 -8.63
N ARG A 2 41.86 29.71 -7.95
CA ARG A 2 42.01 28.26 -7.78
C ARG A 2 41.19 27.61 -8.88
N GLY A 3 41.85 26.91 -9.79
CA GLY A 3 41.20 26.16 -10.87
C GLY A 3 40.32 25.02 -10.33
N PRO A 4 39.30 24.60 -11.09
CA PRO A 4 38.39 23.54 -10.68
C PRO A 4 39.15 22.21 -10.63
N ARG A 5 39.24 21.62 -9.43
CA ARG A 5 39.70 20.25 -9.26
C ARG A 5 38.52 19.33 -9.55
N ALA A 6 38.49 18.81 -10.77
CA ALA A 6 37.66 17.66 -11.13
C ALA A 6 38.12 16.44 -10.32
N CYS A 7 37.51 16.22 -9.16
CA CYS A 7 37.51 14.91 -8.50
C CYS A 7 36.20 14.22 -8.88
N THR A 8 36.21 13.61 -10.06
CA THR A 8 35.23 12.61 -10.48
C THR A 8 35.28 11.44 -9.50
N SER A 9 34.45 11.47 -8.46
CA SER A 9 34.26 10.31 -7.59
C SER A 9 33.17 9.41 -8.18
N LEU A 10 33.65 8.41 -8.92
CA LEU A 10 32.89 7.25 -9.39
C LEU A 10 32.36 6.46 -8.17
N ALA A 11 31.21 6.86 -7.63
CA ALA A 11 30.50 6.04 -6.64
C ALA A 11 28.97 6.21 -6.67
N ALA A 12 28.39 6.69 -7.77
CA ALA A 12 26.99 7.13 -7.79
C ALA A 12 25.92 6.16 -8.37
N PRO A 13 26.15 5.03 -9.07
CA PRO A 13 25.02 4.41 -9.76
C PRO A 13 24.27 3.30 -9.00
N LEU A 14 24.75 2.80 -7.84
CA LEU A 14 24.15 1.57 -7.29
C LEU A 14 22.85 1.78 -6.49
N LEU A 15 22.64 2.96 -5.87
CA LEU A 15 21.45 3.21 -5.04
C LEU A 15 20.18 3.55 -5.87
N VAL A 16 20.35 4.12 -7.07
CA VAL A 16 19.22 4.43 -7.97
C VAL A 16 18.62 3.16 -8.58
N ALA A 17 19.43 2.12 -8.82
CA ALA A 17 18.96 0.88 -9.43
C ALA A 17 18.04 0.05 -8.52
N VAL A 18 18.18 0.15 -7.18
CA VAL A 18 17.34 -0.62 -6.24
C VAL A 18 15.93 -0.04 -6.13
N ALA A 19 15.76 1.28 -6.26
CA ALA A 19 14.45 1.94 -6.16
C ALA A 19 13.54 1.66 -7.39
N LEU A 20 14.13 1.42 -8.56
CA LEU A 20 13.39 1.13 -9.81
C LEU A 20 13.12 -0.36 -10.06
N SER A 21 13.66 -1.26 -9.22
CA SER A 21 13.54 -2.72 -9.40
C SER A 21 12.43 -3.36 -8.57
N ALA A 22 11.70 -2.59 -7.75
CA ALA A 22 10.58 -3.13 -7.00
C ALA A 22 9.43 -3.49 -7.98
N PRO A 23 9.09 -4.78 -8.15
CA PRO A 23 7.99 -5.14 -9.02
C PRO A 23 6.71 -4.49 -8.45
N LEU A 24 6.04 -3.69 -9.26
CA LEU A 24 4.67 -3.26 -9.01
C LEU A 24 3.87 -4.52 -8.68
N ALA A 25 3.53 -4.67 -7.39
CA ALA A 25 2.84 -5.84 -6.88
C ALA A 25 1.51 -5.95 -7.64
N ARG A 26 1.49 -6.88 -8.59
CA ARG A 26 0.31 -7.34 -9.31
C ARG A 26 -0.73 -7.70 -8.25
N ALA A 27 -1.86 -7.01 -8.27
CA ALA A 27 -3.00 -7.35 -7.44
C ALA A 27 -3.42 -8.79 -7.78
N ASP A 28 -3.09 -9.72 -6.89
CA ASP A 28 -3.56 -11.10 -6.95
C ASP A 28 -5.09 -11.07 -6.89
N GLY A 29 -5.73 -11.53 -7.97
CA GLY A 29 -7.17 -11.76 -8.01
C GLY A 29 -7.61 -12.85 -7.02
N PRO A 30 -8.93 -13.03 -6.82
CA PRO A 30 -9.46 -14.00 -5.89
C PRO A 30 -9.00 -15.40 -6.27
N ARG A 31 -8.18 -16.03 -5.42
CA ARG A 31 -7.85 -17.46 -5.55
C ARG A 31 -9.08 -18.25 -5.11
N ASP A 32 -9.79 -18.82 -6.08
CA ASP A 32 -10.74 -19.91 -5.85
C ASP A 32 -10.02 -21.04 -5.12
N ARG A 33 -10.48 -21.38 -3.92
CA ARG A 33 -9.99 -22.54 -3.17
C ARG A 33 -10.55 -23.81 -3.81
N PRO A 34 -9.71 -24.77 -4.23
CA PRO A 34 -10.22 -26.08 -4.63
C PRO A 34 -10.58 -26.92 -3.39
N GLY A 35 -11.85 -27.35 -3.37
CA GLY A 35 -12.29 -28.65 -2.87
C GLY A 35 -11.92 -29.04 -1.44
N SER A 36 -12.73 -28.63 -0.46
CA SER A 36 -12.86 -29.37 0.80
C SER A 36 -13.63 -30.67 0.54
N THR A 37 -12.93 -31.80 0.58
CA THR A 37 -13.50 -33.15 0.56
C THR A 37 -14.48 -33.33 1.73
N PRO A 38 -15.73 -33.75 1.52
CA PRO A 38 -16.62 -34.06 2.63
C PRO A 38 -16.16 -35.34 3.34
N PRO A 39 -16.31 -35.45 4.67
CA PRO A 39 -15.93 -36.65 5.40
C PRO A 39 -16.85 -37.83 5.05
N LEU A 40 -16.25 -39.02 4.97
CA LEU A 40 -16.94 -40.30 4.80
C LEU A 40 -17.92 -40.52 5.96
N VAL A 41 -19.22 -40.57 5.67
CA VAL A 41 -20.25 -40.98 6.62
C VAL A 41 -20.21 -42.51 6.77
N PRO A 42 -20.09 -43.08 7.98
CA PRO A 42 -20.20 -44.52 8.18
C PRO A 42 -21.60 -45.03 7.84
N ARG A 43 -21.66 -46.11 7.06
CA ARG A 43 -22.89 -46.77 6.65
C ARG A 43 -23.52 -47.48 7.86
N ALA A 44 -24.72 -47.07 8.26
CA ALA A 44 -25.47 -47.74 9.32
C ALA A 44 -25.95 -49.14 8.89
N PRO A 45 -26.02 -50.13 9.81
CA PRO A 45 -26.55 -51.47 9.52
C PRO A 45 -28.07 -51.45 9.30
N PRO A 46 -28.64 -52.48 8.63
CA PRO A 46 -30.06 -52.54 8.33
C PRO A 46 -30.86 -52.73 9.62
N LEU A 47 -31.71 -51.76 9.95
CA LEU A 47 -32.70 -51.90 11.02
C LEU A 47 -34.00 -52.49 10.46
N CYS A 48 -34.54 -53.40 11.24
CA CYS A 48 -35.72 -54.23 11.04
C CYS A 48 -36.91 -53.54 10.38
N SER A 49 -37.62 -54.33 9.55
CA SER A 49 -38.92 -54.05 8.98
C SER A 49 -39.96 -53.67 10.04
N SER A 50 -40.38 -52.40 10.01
CA SER A 50 -41.58 -51.93 10.70
C SER A 50 -42.84 -52.24 9.88
N PRO A 51 -43.99 -52.52 10.51
CA PRO A 51 -45.26 -52.75 9.82
C PRO A 51 -45.76 -51.47 9.12
N GLU A 52 -46.37 -51.68 7.95
CA GLU A 52 -46.91 -50.66 7.05
C GLU A 52 -48.04 -49.85 7.71
N PRO A 53 -47.95 -48.50 7.76
CA PRO A 53 -49.04 -47.67 8.28
C PRO A 53 -50.22 -47.60 7.28
N PRO A 54 -51.46 -47.44 7.77
CA PRO A 54 -52.65 -47.40 6.93
C PRO A 54 -52.64 -46.21 5.95
N PRO A 55 -53.35 -46.31 4.81
CA PRO A 55 -53.34 -45.31 3.76
C PRO A 55 -53.85 -43.96 4.28
N LEU A 56 -53.04 -42.92 4.08
CA LEU A 56 -53.38 -41.55 4.44
C LEU A 56 -54.51 -41.02 3.53
N PRO A 57 -55.41 -40.18 4.05
CA PRO A 57 -56.42 -39.50 3.24
C PRO A 57 -55.75 -38.59 2.20
N PRO A 58 -56.40 -38.35 1.04
CA PRO A 58 -55.84 -37.49 0.00
C PRO A 58 -55.62 -36.07 0.54
N PRO A 59 -54.47 -35.44 0.23
CA PRO A 59 -54.17 -34.11 0.74
C PRO A 59 -55.20 -33.10 0.20
N ARG A 60 -55.90 -32.42 1.10
CA ARG A 60 -56.67 -31.23 0.74
C ARG A 60 -55.70 -30.18 0.22
N LEU A 61 -55.75 -29.90 -1.09
CA LEU A 61 -55.05 -28.77 -1.68
C LEU A 61 -55.61 -27.47 -1.09
N LEU A 62 -54.94 -26.96 -0.05
CA LEU A 62 -55.12 -25.58 0.37
C LEU A 62 -54.57 -24.68 -0.77
N PRO A 63 -55.28 -23.61 -1.15
CA PRO A 63 -54.74 -22.64 -2.09
C PRO A 63 -53.44 -22.07 -1.51
N PRO A 64 -52.40 -21.85 -2.35
CA PRO A 64 -51.14 -21.31 -1.85
C PRO A 64 -51.41 -19.96 -1.18
N PRO A 65 -50.80 -19.68 -0.02
CA PRO A 65 -50.90 -18.37 0.61
C PRO A 65 -50.43 -17.34 -0.41
N ARG A 66 -51.27 -16.34 -0.69
CA ARG A 66 -50.87 -15.20 -1.51
C ARG A 66 -49.73 -14.50 -0.77
N LEU A 67 -48.50 -14.75 -1.22
CA LEU A 67 -47.31 -14.04 -0.78
C LEU A 67 -47.51 -12.56 -1.13
N LEU A 68 -47.90 -11.75 -0.15
CA LEU A 68 -47.79 -10.31 -0.29
C LEU A 68 -46.33 -9.99 -0.61
N PRO A 69 -46.06 -9.10 -1.58
CA PRO A 69 -44.69 -8.70 -1.87
C PRO A 69 -44.08 -8.17 -0.57
N ALA A 70 -43.02 -8.82 -0.10
CA ALA A 70 -42.27 -8.36 1.05
C ALA A 70 -41.90 -6.90 0.79
N ARG A 71 -42.39 -5.99 1.63
CA ARG A 71 -41.95 -4.59 1.59
C ARG A 71 -40.44 -4.62 1.69
N ARG A 72 -39.75 -4.17 0.63
CA ARG A 72 -38.30 -4.00 0.69
C ARG A 72 -38.02 -3.07 1.88
N PRO A 73 -37.10 -3.44 2.80
CA PRO A 73 -36.68 -2.51 3.82
C PRO A 73 -36.19 -1.23 3.13
N PRO A 74 -36.46 -0.04 3.70
CA PRO A 74 -35.93 1.20 3.14
C PRO A 74 -34.41 1.07 3.00
N PRO A 75 -33.80 1.64 1.95
CA PRO A 75 -32.36 1.64 1.82
C PRO A 75 -31.77 2.26 3.11
N PRO A 76 -30.67 1.70 3.65
CA PRO A 76 -30.00 2.32 4.77
C PRO A 76 -29.70 3.79 4.41
N PRO A 77 -29.78 4.74 5.38
CA PRO A 77 -29.35 6.10 5.12
C PRO A 77 -27.94 6.05 4.50
N PRO A 78 -27.60 6.92 3.54
CA PRO A 78 -26.27 6.96 2.97
C PRO A 78 -25.32 7.04 4.15
N SER A 79 -24.64 5.93 4.38
CA SER A 79 -23.69 5.82 5.46
C SER A 79 -22.69 6.92 5.12
N ALA A 80 -22.62 7.97 5.93
CA ALA A 80 -21.39 8.73 6.01
C ALA A 80 -20.35 7.64 6.28
N LEU A 81 -19.65 7.21 5.22
CA LEU A 81 -18.71 6.11 5.27
C LEU A 81 -17.80 6.47 6.42
N VAL A 82 -17.93 5.77 7.54
CA VAL A 82 -17.06 5.99 8.69
C VAL A 82 -15.69 5.61 8.18
N ARG A 83 -14.93 6.63 7.76
CA ARG A 83 -13.58 6.45 7.21
C ARG A 83 -12.79 5.77 8.31
N ALA A 84 -12.23 4.60 8.00
CA ALA A 84 -11.33 3.93 8.92
C ALA A 84 -10.23 4.93 9.34
N PRO A 85 -9.93 5.07 10.64
CA PRO A 85 -8.87 5.97 11.08
C PRO A 85 -7.55 5.58 10.41
N ASP A 86 -6.88 6.54 9.76
CA ASP A 86 -5.57 6.31 9.15
C ASP A 86 -4.48 6.18 10.23
N PRO A 87 -3.91 5.01 10.51
CA PRO A 87 -3.00 4.83 11.64
C PRO A 87 -1.65 5.55 11.40
N TRP A 88 -1.03 6.01 12.49
CA TRP A 88 0.32 6.62 12.42
C TRP A 88 1.44 5.64 12.09
N PHE A 89 1.21 4.35 12.32
CA PHE A 89 2.19 3.29 12.08
C PHE A 89 1.54 2.18 11.27
N GLY A 90 2.27 1.69 10.27
CA GLY A 90 1.81 0.63 9.40
C GLY A 90 2.74 0.46 8.21
N ARG A 91 2.52 -0.61 7.45
CA ARG A 91 3.28 -0.90 6.22
C ARG A 91 3.26 0.27 5.24
N ASP A 92 2.11 0.91 5.11
CA ASP A 92 1.89 2.08 4.26
C ASP A 92 2.83 3.25 4.63
N LYS A 93 2.89 3.61 5.92
CA LYS A 93 3.78 4.67 6.42
C LYS A 93 5.26 4.35 6.24
N ALA A 94 5.63 3.08 6.39
CA ALA A 94 6.99 2.64 6.10
C ALA A 94 7.35 2.82 4.61
N LEU A 95 6.41 2.58 3.70
CA LEU A 95 6.63 2.80 2.27
C LEU A 95 6.86 4.28 1.96
N HIS A 96 6.04 5.19 2.52
CA HIS A 96 6.23 6.63 2.42
C HIS A 96 7.62 7.05 2.91
N PHE A 97 8.01 6.61 4.11
CA PHE A 97 9.33 6.89 4.67
C PHE A 97 10.48 6.42 3.77
N PHE A 98 10.50 5.14 3.36
CA PHE A 98 11.62 4.59 2.59
C PHE A 98 11.66 5.09 1.15
N ALA A 99 10.50 5.28 0.51
CA ALA A 99 10.43 5.87 -0.83
C ALA A 99 10.97 7.32 -0.81
N SER A 100 10.56 8.12 0.18
CA SER A 100 11.01 9.50 0.33
C SER A 100 12.49 9.59 0.69
N ALA A 101 13.01 8.69 1.54
CA ALA A 101 14.44 8.61 1.82
C ALA A 101 15.26 8.28 0.56
N ALA A 102 14.79 7.33 -0.25
CA ALA A 102 15.45 6.96 -1.50
C ALA A 102 15.42 8.09 -2.54
N LEU A 103 14.28 8.77 -2.70
CA LEU A 103 14.14 9.93 -3.59
C LEU A 103 15.04 11.08 -3.14
N ALA A 104 15.12 11.35 -1.84
CA ALA A 104 15.95 12.40 -1.29
C ALA A 104 17.44 12.14 -1.54
N GLY A 105 17.90 10.91 -1.27
CA GLY A 105 19.28 10.51 -1.55
C GLY A 105 19.60 10.53 -3.05
N GLY A 106 18.69 9.99 -3.88
CA GLY A 106 18.82 10.04 -5.34
C GLY A 106 18.91 11.49 -5.84
N GLY A 107 18.03 12.38 -5.37
CA GLY A 107 18.07 13.79 -5.73
C GLY A 107 19.32 14.52 -5.23
N TYR A 108 19.84 14.17 -4.05
CA TYR A 108 21.12 14.68 -3.57
C TYR A 108 22.27 14.27 -4.50
N THR A 109 22.33 12.99 -4.90
CA THR A 109 23.36 12.49 -5.83
C THR A 109 23.25 13.12 -7.22
N LEU A 110 22.04 13.33 -7.73
CA LEU A 110 21.82 14.08 -8.97
C LEU A 110 22.25 15.55 -8.82
N GLY A 111 22.00 16.14 -7.65
CA GLY A 111 22.40 17.50 -7.33
C GLY A 111 23.92 17.65 -7.37
N ALA A 112 24.67 16.62 -6.94
CA ALA A 112 26.12 16.61 -7.02
C ALA A 112 26.66 16.62 -8.46
N LEU A 113 25.85 16.24 -9.46
CA LEU A 113 26.19 16.38 -10.88
C LEU A 113 25.97 17.81 -11.40
N ALA A 114 25.12 18.60 -10.73
CA ALA A 114 24.74 19.94 -11.15
C ALA A 114 25.46 21.05 -10.38
N THR A 115 25.91 20.78 -9.15
CA THR A 115 26.57 21.78 -8.30
C THR A 115 27.57 21.17 -7.31
N ASP A 116 28.63 21.93 -7.06
CA ASP A 116 29.62 21.65 -6.02
C ASP A 116 29.13 22.06 -4.61
N GLU A 117 28.07 22.88 -4.53
CA GLU A 117 27.56 23.40 -3.28
C GLU A 117 26.58 22.43 -2.60
N VAL A 118 26.91 22.00 -1.37
CA VAL A 118 26.06 21.15 -0.54
C VAL A 118 24.62 21.67 -0.39
N PRO A 119 24.37 22.98 -0.17
CA PRO A 119 23.00 23.51 -0.12
C PRO A 119 22.18 23.21 -1.37
N GLY A 120 22.78 23.30 -2.57
CA GLY A 120 22.08 23.00 -3.82
C GLY A 120 21.76 21.52 -3.98
N ARG A 121 22.65 20.64 -3.53
CA ARG A 121 22.41 19.17 -3.49
C ARG A 121 21.26 18.82 -2.56
N LEU A 122 21.27 19.40 -1.35
CA LEU A 122 20.19 19.25 -0.36
C LEU A 122 18.86 19.78 -0.91
N ALA A 123 18.87 20.94 -1.55
CA ALA A 123 17.68 21.55 -2.12
C ALA A 123 17.05 20.67 -3.20
N LEU A 124 17.85 20.11 -4.12
CA LEU A 124 17.32 19.22 -5.17
C LEU A 124 16.77 17.92 -4.57
N GLY A 125 17.49 17.30 -3.63
CA GLY A 125 17.02 16.11 -2.93
C GLY A 125 15.70 16.34 -2.18
N ALA A 126 15.60 17.44 -1.44
CA ALA A 126 14.37 17.82 -0.74
C ALA A 126 13.22 18.09 -1.72
N ALA A 127 13.46 18.85 -2.78
CA ALA A 127 12.45 19.20 -3.77
C ALA A 127 11.88 17.96 -4.48
N LEU A 128 12.74 17.00 -4.84
CA LEU A 128 12.30 15.77 -5.49
C LEU A 128 11.47 14.90 -4.55
N ALA A 129 11.96 14.63 -3.33
CA ALA A 129 11.25 13.75 -2.39
C ALA A 129 9.92 14.36 -1.91
N LEU A 130 9.94 15.59 -1.40
CA LEU A 130 8.73 16.26 -0.91
C LEU A 130 7.77 16.59 -2.05
N GLY A 131 8.28 16.93 -3.24
CA GLY A 131 7.47 17.20 -4.41
C GLY A 131 6.67 15.97 -4.85
N VAL A 132 7.28 14.78 -4.85
CA VAL A 132 6.59 13.52 -5.18
C VAL A 132 5.54 13.17 -4.11
N GLY A 133 5.87 13.29 -2.82
CA GLY A 133 4.91 13.04 -1.73
C GLY A 133 3.70 13.99 -1.80
N LEU A 134 3.94 15.29 -1.97
CA LEU A 134 2.88 16.28 -2.14
C LEU A 134 2.04 16.03 -3.39
N ALA A 135 2.67 15.68 -4.51
CA ALA A 135 1.97 15.37 -5.76
C ALA A 135 1.10 14.12 -5.61
N LYS A 136 1.56 13.10 -4.88
CA LYS A 136 0.78 11.90 -4.58
C LYS A 136 -0.46 12.24 -3.76
N GLU A 137 -0.35 13.05 -2.72
CA GLU A 137 -1.51 13.45 -1.92
C GLU A 137 -2.48 14.36 -2.66
N ALA A 138 -1.98 15.25 -3.52
CA ALA A 138 -2.81 16.04 -4.43
C ALA A 138 -3.58 15.15 -5.42
N PHE A 139 -2.92 14.10 -5.94
CA PHE A 139 -3.54 13.12 -6.82
C PHE A 139 -4.65 12.34 -6.11
N ASP A 140 -4.44 11.96 -4.85
CA ASP A 140 -5.47 11.31 -4.04
C ASP A 140 -6.64 12.25 -3.75
N ALA A 141 -6.38 13.51 -3.45
CA ALA A 141 -7.40 14.54 -3.26
C ALA A 141 -8.23 14.79 -4.53
N ALA A 142 -7.68 14.52 -5.71
CA ALA A 142 -8.39 14.57 -6.99
C ALA A 142 -9.33 13.36 -7.24
N GLY A 143 -9.45 12.44 -6.27
CA GLY A 143 -10.40 11.33 -6.30
C GLY A 143 -9.79 9.97 -6.63
N TYR A 144 -8.46 9.88 -6.78
CA TYR A 144 -7.77 8.62 -7.08
C TYR A 144 -7.30 7.85 -5.84
N GLY A 145 -7.57 8.38 -4.65
CA GLY A 145 -7.19 7.77 -3.39
C GLY A 145 -7.78 8.50 -2.20
N THR A 146 -7.14 8.37 -1.04
CA THR A 146 -7.55 9.04 0.19
C THR A 146 -6.39 9.87 0.72
N PRO A 147 -6.45 11.21 0.61
CA PRO A 147 -5.34 12.03 1.04
C PRO A 147 -5.13 11.90 2.56
N SER A 148 -3.87 11.83 2.96
CA SER A 148 -3.42 11.75 4.33
C SER A 148 -2.26 12.71 4.59
N TRP A 149 -2.48 13.59 5.56
CA TRP A 149 -1.40 14.42 6.10
C TRP A 149 -0.36 13.61 6.90
N ARG A 150 -0.72 12.40 7.37
CA ARG A 150 0.21 11.52 8.09
C ARG A 150 1.21 10.92 7.11
N ASP A 151 0.79 10.63 5.88
CA ASP A 151 1.69 10.22 4.80
C ASP A 151 2.70 11.32 4.47
N LEU A 152 2.25 12.58 4.34
CA LEU A 152 3.16 13.73 4.20
C LEU A 152 4.16 13.85 5.35
N ALA A 153 3.75 13.57 6.59
CA ALA A 153 4.66 13.60 7.74
C ALA A 153 5.73 12.52 7.62
N TRP A 154 5.37 11.30 7.18
CA TRP A 154 6.33 10.23 6.93
C TRP A 154 7.23 10.50 5.73
N ASP A 155 6.72 11.17 4.70
CA ASP A 155 7.53 11.65 3.58
C ASP A 155 8.57 12.68 4.02
N ALA A 156 8.19 13.61 4.91
CA ALA A 156 9.11 14.57 5.49
C ALA A 156 10.20 13.89 6.33
N LEU A 157 9.83 12.94 7.20
CA LEU A 157 10.78 12.17 8.00
C LEU A 157 11.74 11.34 7.13
N GLY A 158 11.21 10.68 6.10
CA GLY A 158 11.99 9.93 5.12
C GLY A 158 12.97 10.83 4.38
N THR A 159 12.50 11.98 3.90
CA THR A 159 13.33 12.98 3.24
C THR A 159 14.48 13.43 4.13
N SER A 160 14.19 13.82 5.38
CA SER A 160 15.23 14.22 6.35
C SER A 160 16.25 13.10 6.59
N ALA A 161 15.81 11.86 6.74
CA ALA A 161 16.70 10.72 6.94
C ALA A 161 17.59 10.46 5.71
N GLY A 162 17.01 10.48 4.50
CA GLY A 162 17.75 10.28 3.25
C GLY A 162 18.80 11.37 3.00
N LEU A 163 18.43 12.64 3.21
CA LEU A 163 19.38 13.76 3.10
C LEU A 163 20.47 13.69 4.17
N GLY A 164 20.10 13.40 5.42
CA GLY A 164 21.05 13.28 6.52
C GLY A 164 22.08 12.18 6.27
N LEU A 165 21.63 11.00 5.79
CA LEU A 165 22.53 9.91 5.42
C LEU A 165 23.43 10.30 4.25
N SER A 166 22.88 10.95 3.23
CA SER A 166 23.66 11.38 2.06
C SER A 166 24.73 12.41 2.43
N LEU A 167 24.39 13.38 3.26
CA LEU A 167 25.33 14.37 3.78
C LEU A 167 26.40 13.71 4.66
N TRP A 168 26.01 12.78 5.54
CA TRP A 168 26.96 12.05 6.36
C TRP A 168 27.97 11.28 5.51
N LEU A 169 27.52 10.61 4.45
CA LEU A 169 28.40 9.93 3.50
C LEU A 169 29.30 10.90 2.73
N ASP A 170 28.78 12.03 2.24
CA ASP A 170 29.57 13.04 1.52
C ASP A 170 30.70 13.59 2.41
N LEU A 171 30.36 13.92 3.67
CA LEU A 171 31.33 14.37 4.68
C LEU A 171 32.34 13.29 5.10
N ALA A 172 31.94 12.01 5.10
CA ALA A 172 32.84 10.90 5.43
C ALA A 172 33.84 10.59 4.32
N VAL A 173 33.48 10.86 3.05
CA VAL A 173 34.30 10.56 1.87
C VAL A 173 35.22 11.74 1.51
N VAL A 174 34.79 12.99 1.73
CA VAL A 174 35.66 14.15 1.53
C VAL A 174 36.59 14.30 2.73
N PRO A 175 37.91 14.05 2.61
CA PRO A 175 38.82 14.20 3.74
C PRO A 175 38.79 15.66 4.22
N ILE A 176 38.55 15.85 5.52
CA ILE A 176 38.65 17.15 6.17
C ILE A 176 40.09 17.62 6.04
N GLN A 177 40.35 18.48 5.05
CA GLN A 177 41.63 19.17 4.92
C GLN A 177 41.56 20.40 5.82
N PHE A 178 42.12 20.27 7.04
CA PHE A 178 42.42 21.41 7.90
C PHE A 178 43.58 22.23 7.32
#